data_AF-A0A661H879-F1
#
_entry.id   AF-A0A661H879-F1
#
_cell.length_a   1.000
_cell.length_b   1.000
_cell.length_c   1.000
_cell.angle_alpha   90.00
_cell.angle_beta   90.00
_cell.angle_gamma   90.00
#
_symmetry.space_group_name_H-M   'P 1'
#
loop_
_entity.id
_entity.type
_entity.pdbx_description
1 polymer ?
#
loop_
_entity_poly.entity_id
_entity_poly.type
_entity_poly.pdbx_seq_one_letter_code
_entity_poly.pdbx_strand_id
1 'polypeptide(L)'
;MNTAIGIDLPEEIAAIQEGIEAFVRKEVLPRHEKHEALLHDPRKKYTEEGRYSPDVVELIREVRMASAEAGFFNMSAPQSIGGNEMGLLAYYAAWERIFHICG
;
A
#
# COMPACT_ATOMS: atom_id res chain seq x y z
N MET A 1 -20.49 -7.17 23.92
CA MET A 1 -20.61 -8.00 22.70
C MET A 1 -20.26 -7.10 21.53
N ASN A 2 -19.15 -7.37 20.84
CA ASN A 2 -18.77 -6.61 19.66
C ASN A 2 -19.54 -7.20 18.47
N THR A 3 -20.79 -6.78 18.27
CA THR A 3 -21.59 -7.15 17.10
C THR A 3 -21.18 -6.24 15.95
N ALA A 4 -19.98 -6.45 15.42
CA ALA A 4 -19.65 -5.95 14.10
C ALA A 4 -20.47 -6.79 13.11
N ILE A 5 -21.38 -6.14 12.38
CA ILE A 5 -22.06 -6.77 11.24
C ILE A 5 -21.06 -6.71 10.08
N GLY A 6 -20.25 -7.76 9.94
CA GLY A 6 -19.39 -7.94 8.77
C GLY A 6 -20.21 -8.44 7.59
N ILE A 7 -19.89 -7.94 6.40
CA ILE A 7 -20.28 -8.58 5.14
C ILE A 7 -19.15 -9.51 4.72
N ASP A 8 -19.48 -10.70 4.21
CA ASP A 8 -18.47 -11.53 3.56
C ASP A 8 -18.01 -10.83 2.28
N LEU A 9 -16.70 -10.71 2.11
CA LEU A 9 -16.14 -10.11 0.89
C LEU A 9 -16.36 -11.06 -0.30
N PRO A 10 -16.69 -10.53 -1.49
CA PRO A 10 -16.64 -11.31 -2.72
C PRO A 10 -15.28 -12.00 -2.87
N GLU A 11 -15.27 -13.24 -3.40
CA GLU A 11 -14.06 -14.07 -3.54
C GLU A 11 -12.92 -13.33 -4.26
N GLU A 12 -13.25 -12.58 -5.33
CA GLU A 12 -12.28 -11.75 -6.05
C GLU A 12 -11.61 -10.71 -5.14
N ILE A 13 -12.36 -10.09 -4.22
CA ILE A 13 -11.83 -9.09 -3.30
C ILE A 13 -11.01 -9.74 -2.18
N ALA A 14 -11.41 -10.94 -1.73
CA ALA A 14 -10.59 -11.73 -0.81
C ALA A 14 -9.24 -12.10 -1.45
N ALA A 15 -9.23 -12.48 -2.72
CA ALA A 15 -7.99 -12.76 -3.46
C ALA A 15 -7.10 -11.50 -3.61
N ILE A 16 -7.69 -10.31 -3.81
CA ILE A 16 -6.94 -9.05 -3.78
C ILE A 16 -6.28 -8.82 -2.41
N GLN A 17 -6.97 -9.11 -1.31
CA GLN A 17 -6.37 -8.99 0.04
C GLN A 17 -5.18 -9.94 0.23
N GLU A 18 -5.27 -11.17 -0.28
CA GLU A 18 -4.14 -12.11 -0.23
C GLU A 18 -2.97 -11.62 -1.09
N GLY A 19 -3.26 -11.12 -2.30
CA GLY A 19 -2.26 -10.56 -3.20
C GLY A 19 -1.55 -9.34 -2.63
N ILE A 20 -2.29 -8.39 -2.06
CA ILE A 20 -1.70 -7.17 -1.47
C ILE A 20 -0.89 -7.51 -0.22
N GLU A 21 -1.30 -8.50 0.58
CA GLU A 21 -0.51 -8.97 1.71
C GLU A 21 0.83 -9.55 1.24
N ALA A 22 0.82 -10.41 0.22
CA ALA A 22 2.04 -10.97 -0.35
C ALA A 22 2.96 -9.86 -0.90
N PHE A 23 2.39 -8.86 -1.57
CA PHE A 23 3.12 -7.68 -2.04
C PHE A 23 3.75 -6.90 -0.89
N VAL A 24 3.00 -6.57 0.16
CA VAL A 24 3.51 -5.82 1.32
C VAL A 24 4.66 -6.58 1.99
N ARG A 25 4.50 -7.88 2.21
CA ARG A 25 5.54 -8.72 2.84
C ARG A 25 6.81 -8.79 2.00
N LYS A 26 6.69 -8.81 0.67
CA LYS A 26 7.82 -8.93 -0.24
C LYS A 26 8.50 -7.58 -0.51
N GLU A 27 7.72 -6.53 -0.73
CA GLU A 27 8.23 -5.25 -1.25
C GLU A 27 8.28 -4.14 -0.20
N VAL A 28 7.35 -4.11 0.75
CA VAL A 28 7.25 -2.97 1.71
C VAL A 28 8.04 -3.24 2.98
N LEU A 29 7.77 -4.36 3.67
CA LEU A 29 8.40 -4.66 4.97
C LEU A 29 9.94 -4.71 4.89
N PRO A 30 10.57 -5.37 3.90
CA PRO A 30 12.03 -5.41 3.81
C PRO A 30 12.65 -4.03 3.56
N ARG A 31 11.93 -3.13 2.86
CA ARG A 31 12.38 -1.75 2.66
C ARG A 31 12.27 -0.93 3.94
N HIS A 32 11.23 -1.15 4.75
CA HIS A 32 11.15 -0.53 6.08
C HIS A 32 12.34 -0.94 6.96
N GLU A 33 12.66 -2.22 7.01
CA GLU A 33 13.79 -2.73 7.78
C GLU A 33 15.13 -2.18 7.27
N LYS A 34 15.35 -2.24 5.95
CA LYS A 34 16.60 -1.76 5.32
C LYS A 34 16.83 -0.26 5.51
N HIS A 35 15.76 0.54 5.55
CA HIS A 35 15.82 1.99 5.63
C HIS A 35 15.37 2.54 6.98
N GLU A 36 15.39 1.73 8.04
CA GLU A 36 14.94 2.10 9.40
C GLU A 36 15.55 3.42 9.87
N ALA A 37 16.88 3.56 9.74
CA ALA A 37 17.61 4.74 10.18
C ALA A 37 17.22 6.03 9.43
N LEU A 38 16.66 5.93 8.22
CA LEU A 38 16.14 7.05 7.43
C LEU A 38 14.67 7.34 7.80
N LEU A 39 13.86 6.29 7.98
CA LEU A 39 12.41 6.39 8.12
C LEU A 39 11.95 6.69 9.55
N HIS A 40 12.76 6.35 10.56
CA HIS A 40 12.47 6.58 11.99
C HIS A 40 13.12 7.84 12.57
N ASP A 41 14.12 8.43 11.92
CA ASP A 41 14.72 9.70 12.35
C ASP A 41 14.07 10.88 11.61
N PRO A 42 13.26 11.72 12.28
CA PRO A 42 12.61 12.86 11.63
C PRO A 42 13.58 13.83 10.96
N ARG A 43 14.82 13.94 11.46
CA ARG A 43 15.84 14.83 10.88
C ARG A 43 16.42 14.34 9.57
N LYS A 44 16.25 13.04 9.26
CA LYS A 44 16.65 12.44 7.99
C LYS A 44 15.44 12.22 7.08
N LYS A 45 14.30 11.88 7.67
CA LYS A 45 13.04 11.65 6.97
C LYS A 45 12.52 12.91 6.29
N TYR A 46 12.72 14.07 6.93
CA TYR A 46 12.22 15.35 6.44
C TYR A 46 13.35 16.35 6.18
N THR A 47 13.14 17.24 5.21
CA THR A 47 13.96 18.44 5.00
C THR A 47 13.66 19.48 6.08
N GLU A 48 14.46 20.55 6.13
CA GLU A 48 14.25 21.66 7.07
C GLU A 48 12.88 22.35 6.89
N GLU A 49 12.31 22.30 5.67
CA GLU A 49 10.98 22.82 5.33
C GLU A 49 9.85 21.83 5.66
N GLY A 50 10.16 20.66 6.24
CA GLY A 50 9.18 19.65 6.65
C GLY A 50 8.66 18.76 5.53
N ARG A 51 9.26 18.80 4.33
CA ARG A 51 8.93 17.88 3.22
C ARG A 51 9.65 16.55 3.41
N TYR A 52 9.16 15.46 2.82
CA TYR A 52 9.96 14.24 2.75
C TYR A 52 11.30 14.52 2.06
N SER A 53 12.38 13.97 2.60
CA SER A 53 13.70 14.07 1.98
C SER A 53 13.72 13.35 0.62
N PRO A 54 14.63 13.73 -0.29
CA PRO A 54 14.72 13.10 -1.62
C PRO A 54 14.84 11.57 -1.54
N ASP A 55 15.62 11.05 -0.57
CA ASP A 55 15.78 9.61 -0.37
C ASP A 55 14.46 8.92 0.00
N VAL A 56 13.62 9.56 0.81
CA VAL A 56 12.29 9.04 1.15
C VAL A 56 11.35 9.10 -0.05
N VAL A 57 11.41 10.17 -0.85
CA VAL A 57 10.61 10.30 -2.08
C VAL A 57 10.97 9.20 -3.09
N GLU A 58 12.25 8.88 -3.24
CA GLU A 58 12.70 7.78 -4.10
C GLU A 58 12.20 6.42 -3.61
N LEU A 59 12.22 6.15 -2.30
CA LEU A 59 11.62 4.92 -1.74
C LEU A 59 10.12 4.82 -2.02
N ILE A 60 9.38 5.94 -1.86
CA ILE A 60 7.96 6.00 -2.22
C ILE A 60 7.78 5.70 -3.71
N ARG A 61 8.63 6.26 -4.58
CA ARG A 61 8.58 6.00 -6.02
C ARG A 61 8.81 4.53 -6.33
N GLU A 62 9.83 3.89 -5.75
CA GLU A 62 10.11 2.47 -5.95
C GLU A 62 8.92 1.58 -5.58
N VAL A 63 8.32 1.82 -4.41
CA VAL A 63 7.14 1.05 -3.96
C VAL A 63 5.95 1.28 -4.91
N ARG A 64 5.72 2.52 -5.36
CA ARG A 64 4.65 2.82 -6.32
C ARG A 64 4.86 2.15 -7.67
N MET A 65 6.09 2.12 -8.18
CA MET A 65 6.40 1.43 -9.43
C MET A 65 6.19 -0.08 -9.30
N ALA A 66 6.70 -0.70 -8.23
CA ALA A 66 6.47 -2.12 -7.97
C ALA A 66 4.97 -2.45 -7.79
N SER A 67 4.23 -1.57 -7.11
CA SER A 67 2.78 -1.70 -6.94
C SER A 67 2.03 -1.57 -8.27
N ALA A 68 2.48 -0.71 -9.19
CA ALA A 68 1.90 -0.57 -10.52
C ALA A 68 2.17 -1.80 -11.39
N GLU A 69 3.39 -2.33 -11.37
CA GLU A 69 3.75 -3.58 -12.05
C GLU A 69 2.93 -4.77 -11.54
N ALA A 70 2.61 -4.79 -10.25
CA ALA A 70 1.75 -5.79 -9.62
C ALA A 70 0.24 -5.53 -9.81
N GLY A 71 -0.16 -4.42 -10.46
CA GLY A 71 -1.55 -4.08 -10.73
C GLY A 71 -2.34 -3.46 -9.56
N PHE A 72 -1.68 -3.11 -8.46
CA PHE A 72 -2.31 -2.55 -7.27
C PHE A 72 -2.40 -1.02 -7.30
N PHE A 73 -1.40 -0.32 -7.85
CA PHE A 73 -1.31 1.15 -7.78
C PHE A 73 -2.51 1.86 -8.45
N ASN A 74 -3.00 1.28 -9.54
CA ASN A 74 -4.09 1.78 -10.39
C ASN A 74 -5.34 0.89 -10.32
N MET A 75 -5.49 0.07 -9.27
CA MET A 75 -6.54 -0.96 -9.18
C MET A 75 -7.97 -0.41 -9.34
N SER A 76 -8.25 0.79 -8.83
CA SER A 76 -9.59 1.40 -8.89
C SER A 76 -9.77 2.37 -10.06
N ALA A 77 -8.71 2.66 -10.82
CA ALA A 77 -8.79 3.60 -11.92
C ALA A 77 -9.52 2.99 -13.13
N PRO A 78 -10.14 3.83 -14.00
CA PRO A 78 -10.77 3.36 -15.24
C PRO A 78 -9.80 2.61 -16.16
N GLN A 79 -10.29 1.60 -16.87
CA GLN A 79 -9.48 0.86 -17.84
C GLN A 79 -9.04 1.76 -18.99
N SER A 80 -9.83 2.78 -19.33
CA SER A 80 -9.51 3.77 -20.38
C SER A 80 -8.24 4.58 -20.11
N ILE A 81 -7.78 4.63 -18.86
CA ILE A 81 -6.51 5.27 -18.48
C ILE A 81 -5.50 4.25 -17.94
N GLY A 82 -5.73 2.96 -18.19
CA GLY A 82 -4.87 1.85 -17.82
C GLY A 82 -5.04 1.33 -16.39
N GLY A 83 -6.21 1.53 -15.76
CA GLY A 83 -6.54 0.93 -14.46
C GLY A 83 -7.28 -0.40 -14.56
N ASN A 84 -7.74 -0.94 -13.42
CA ASN A 84 -8.41 -2.25 -13.34
C ASN A 84 -9.90 -2.18 -12.99
N GLU A 85 -10.50 -0.99 -12.81
CA GLU A 85 -11.95 -0.81 -12.55
C GLU A 85 -12.54 -1.61 -11.38
N MET A 86 -11.73 -2.00 -10.39
CA MET A 86 -12.16 -2.87 -9.29
C MET A 86 -13.09 -2.19 -8.26
N GLY A 87 -13.31 -0.87 -8.40
CA GLY A 87 -14.19 -0.10 -7.54
C GLY A 87 -13.63 0.18 -6.14
N LEU A 88 -14.47 0.79 -5.29
CA LEU A 88 -14.06 1.27 -3.96
C LEU A 88 -14.07 0.17 -2.89
N LEU A 89 -14.91 -0.86 -3.02
CA LEU A 89 -14.91 -1.97 -2.05
C LEU A 89 -13.55 -2.70 -2.07
N ALA A 90 -13.03 -3.00 -3.26
CA ALA A 90 -11.71 -3.59 -3.41
C ALA A 90 -10.60 -2.68 -2.86
N TYR A 91 -10.69 -1.37 -3.13
CA TYR A 91 -9.74 -0.37 -2.62
C TYR A 91 -9.67 -0.36 -1.09
N TYR A 92 -10.83 -0.28 -0.42
CA TYR A 92 -10.88 -0.21 1.03
C TYR A 92 -10.54 -1.56 1.69
N ALA A 93 -10.91 -2.69 1.07
CA ALA A 93 -10.51 -4.00 1.55
C ALA A 93 -8.98 -4.18 1.47
N ALA A 94 -8.34 -3.70 0.40
CA ALA A 94 -6.88 -3.71 0.28
C ALA A 94 -6.22 -2.80 1.33
N TRP A 95 -6.77 -1.60 1.54
CA TRP A 95 -6.30 -0.68 2.59
C TRP A 95 -6.39 -1.28 3.99
N GLU A 96 -7.55 -1.84 4.36
CA GLU A 96 -7.74 -2.52 5.64
C GLU A 96 -6.66 -3.60 5.85
N ARG A 97 -6.43 -4.44 4.83
CA ARG A 97 -5.41 -5.48 4.89
C ARG A 97 -4.01 -4.90 5.11
N ILE A 98 -3.63 -3.85 4.38
CA ILE A 98 -2.33 -3.17 4.56
C ILE A 98 -2.20 -2.64 6.00
N PHE A 99 -3.24 -1.98 6.53
CA PHE A 99 -3.22 -1.42 7.89
C PHE A 99 -3.07 -2.50 8.97
N HIS A 100 -3.69 -3.67 8.80
CA HIS A 100 -3.49 -4.79 9.72
C HIS A 100 -2.08 -5.40 9.67
N ILE A 101 -1.32 -5.17 8.60
CA ILE A 101 0.05 -5.68 8.46
C ILE A 101 1.08 -4.65 8.94
N CYS A 102 0.94 -3.39 8.52
CA CYS A 102 1.95 -2.35 8.74
C CYS A 102 1.38 -0.91 8.81
N GLY A 103 0.15 -0.77 9.31
CA GLY A 103 -0.50 0.53 9.55
C GLY A 103 -0.04 1.25 10.81
#